data_AF-A0AAV0GHG2-F1
#
_entry.id   AF-A0AAV0GHG2-F1
#
_cell.length_a   1.000
_cell.length_b   1.000
_cell.length_c   1.000
_cell.angle_alpha   90.00
_cell.angle_beta   90.00
_cell.angle_gamma   90.00
#
_symmetry.space_group_name_H-M   'P 1'
#
loop_
_entity.id
_entity.type
_entity.pdbx_description
1 polymer ?
#
loop_
_entity_poly.entity_id
_entity_poly.type
_entity_poly.pdbx_seq_one_letter_code
_entity_poly.pdbx_strand_id
1 'polypeptide(L)'
;MSFIWKSYIPPKFSFNVWLALRNRLPTQDSLGYLDMVNRCDLCKGGLESIPHLFFLCPFTCRVWGKIREWMGFGHQMSTLLSSIKWISKKHKGSTLKAKAARIALCAVVYYIWHARNEIRFDDGKKTEEDVIAKIKHIVYKILYSIYPYELINF
;
A
#
# COMPACT_ATOMS: atom_id res chain seq x y z
N MET A 1 5.52 15.56 -2.80
CA MET A 1 6.10 14.91 -1.60
C MET A 1 5.32 15.18 -0.32
N SER A 2 4.76 16.37 -0.07
CA SER A 2 3.97 16.67 1.16
C SER A 2 2.81 15.69 1.47
N PHE A 3 2.32 14.94 0.48
CA PHE A 3 1.26 13.95 0.67
C PHE A 3 1.62 12.82 1.63
N ILE A 4 2.85 12.28 1.51
CA ILE A 4 3.30 11.11 2.27
C ILE A 4 4.02 11.51 3.57
N TRP A 5 4.60 12.71 3.62
CA TRP A 5 5.31 13.22 4.80
C TRP A 5 4.37 14.00 5.70
N LYS A 6 3.56 13.27 6.48
CA LYS A 6 2.65 13.82 7.49
C LYS A 6 2.99 13.22 8.85
N SER A 7 2.88 14.01 9.91
CA SER A 7 3.21 13.57 11.29
C SER A 7 2.41 12.36 11.75
N TYR A 8 1.20 12.17 11.22
CA TYR A 8 0.35 11.02 11.52
C TYR A 8 0.62 9.78 10.65
N ILE A 9 1.47 9.86 9.63
CA ILE A 9 1.85 8.71 8.81
C ILE A 9 3.17 8.17 9.38
N PRO A 10 3.25 6.89 9.75
CA PRO A 10 4.50 6.29 10.20
C PRO A 10 5.62 6.51 9.18
N PRO A 11 6.81 6.98 9.58
CA PRO A 11 7.91 7.29 8.66
C PRO A 11 8.28 6.13 7.74
N LYS A 12 8.20 4.88 8.23
CA LYS A 12 8.44 3.67 7.42
C LYS A 12 7.49 3.54 6.22
N PHE A 13 6.23 3.97 6.35
CA PHE A 13 5.28 3.95 5.25
C PHE A 13 5.61 5.06 4.25
N SER A 14 5.87 6.27 4.73
CA SER A 14 6.27 7.40 3.90
C SER A 14 7.53 7.09 3.10
N PHE A 15 8.54 6.50 3.74
CA PHE A 15 9.80 6.14 3.09
C PHE A 15 9.60 5.06 2.02
N ASN A 16 8.81 4.03 2.31
CA ASN A 16 8.51 2.97 1.34
C ASN A 16 7.77 3.52 0.10
N VAL A 17 6.76 4.37 0.29
CA VAL A 17 6.05 5.02 -0.83
C VAL A 17 6.98 5.96 -1.60
N TRP A 18 7.88 6.68 -0.93
CA TRP A 18 8.88 7.53 -1.56
C TRP A 18 9.83 6.74 -2.47
N LEU A 19 10.32 5.58 -1.99
CA LEU A 19 11.12 4.66 -2.82
C LEU A 19 10.32 4.13 -4.01
N ALA A 20 9.06 3.74 -3.79
CA ALA A 20 8.18 3.25 -4.84
C ALA A 20 7.99 4.28 -5.96
N LEU A 21 7.76 5.54 -5.59
CA LEU A 21 7.62 6.66 -6.55
C LEU A 21 8.87 6.93 -7.37
N ARG A 22 10.05 6.56 -6.86
CA ARG A 22 11.34 6.77 -7.52
C ARG A 22 11.85 5.53 -8.27
N ASN A 23 11.05 4.45 -8.32
CA ASN A 23 11.47 3.16 -8.85
C ASN A 23 12.75 2.61 -8.17
N ARG A 24 12.88 2.86 -6.86
CA ARG A 24 14.04 2.47 -6.03
C ARG A 24 13.72 1.37 -5.02
N LEU A 25 12.53 0.77 -5.07
CA LEU A 25 12.28 -0.46 -4.32
C LEU A 25 13.04 -1.62 -5.00
N PRO A 26 13.67 -2.54 -4.24
CA PRO A 26 14.42 -3.65 -4.81
C PRO A 26 13.49 -4.73 -5.38
N THR A 27 12.79 -4.41 -6.47
CA THR A 27 12.08 -5.35 -7.35
C THR A 27 13.06 -6.24 -8.09
N GLN A 28 12.65 -7.44 -8.49
CA GLN A 28 13.55 -8.30 -9.28
C GLN A 28 14.00 -7.62 -10.58
N ASP A 29 13.13 -6.83 -11.20
CA ASP A 29 13.48 -5.98 -12.35
C ASP A 29 14.62 -4.97 -12.06
N SER A 30 14.74 -4.48 -10.82
CA SER A 30 15.84 -3.59 -10.41
C SER A 30 17.06 -4.35 -9.88
N LEU A 31 16.98 -5.68 -9.77
CA LEU A 31 18.05 -6.58 -9.38
C LEU A 31 18.51 -7.49 -10.52
N GLY A 32 18.25 -7.12 -11.79
CA GLY A 32 18.59 -7.95 -12.96
C GLY A 32 20.08 -8.28 -13.16
N TYR A 33 20.98 -7.70 -12.34
CA TYR A 33 22.40 -8.08 -12.28
C TYR A 33 22.65 -9.34 -11.42
N LEU A 34 21.70 -9.72 -10.58
CA LEU A 34 21.66 -11.00 -9.89
C LEU A 34 20.86 -11.92 -10.79
N ASP A 35 21.46 -13.00 -11.28
CA ASP A 35 20.93 -13.97 -12.25
C ASP A 35 19.73 -14.77 -11.69
N MET A 36 18.67 -14.04 -11.31
CA MET A 36 17.48 -14.54 -10.64
C MET A 36 16.29 -14.49 -11.59
N VAL A 37 15.46 -15.53 -11.56
CA VAL A 37 14.22 -15.59 -12.35
C VAL A 37 13.30 -14.44 -11.94
N ASN A 38 13.06 -13.49 -12.84
CA ASN A 38 12.12 -12.39 -12.63
C ASN A 38 10.68 -12.92 -12.65
N ARG A 39 10.12 -13.26 -11.50
CA ARG A 39 8.76 -13.76 -11.29
C ARG A 39 8.20 -13.19 -10.00
N CYS A 40 7.04 -12.53 -10.09
CA CYS A 40 6.35 -11.98 -8.94
C CYS A 40 6.04 -13.06 -7.89
N ASP A 41 6.56 -12.85 -6.68
CA ASP A 41 6.41 -13.81 -5.60
C ASP A 41 4.98 -13.92 -5.05
N LEU A 42 4.14 -12.90 -5.28
CA LEU A 42 2.75 -12.88 -4.83
C LEU A 42 1.82 -13.70 -5.74
N CYS A 43 1.89 -13.50 -7.07
CA CYS A 43 0.98 -14.17 -8.01
C CYS A 43 1.60 -15.39 -8.72
N LYS A 44 2.93 -15.55 -8.64
CA LYS A 44 3.72 -16.60 -9.30
C LYS A 44 3.59 -16.66 -10.84
N GLY A 45 2.92 -15.70 -11.49
CA GLY A 45 2.57 -15.75 -12.91
C GLY A 45 3.01 -14.56 -13.78
N GLY A 46 3.55 -13.48 -13.23
CA GLY A 46 3.99 -12.30 -13.98
C GLY A 46 5.41 -11.86 -13.64
N LEU A 47 6.03 -11.04 -14.50
CA LEU A 47 7.32 -10.39 -14.21
C LEU A 47 7.13 -9.36 -13.09
N GLU A 48 8.06 -9.32 -12.14
CA GLU A 48 7.98 -8.39 -11.01
C GLU A 48 8.56 -7.02 -11.37
N SER A 49 7.67 -6.05 -11.55
CA SER A 49 7.98 -4.62 -11.64
C SER A 49 7.14 -3.85 -10.63
N ILE A 50 7.46 -2.58 -10.35
CA ILE A 50 6.61 -1.73 -9.48
C ILE A 50 5.16 -1.63 -9.99
N PRO A 51 4.89 -1.38 -11.28
CA PRO A 51 3.52 -1.39 -11.80
C PRO A 51 2.82 -2.72 -11.57
N HIS A 52 3.52 -3.84 -11.83
CA HIS A 52 2.95 -5.16 -11.61
C HIS A 52 2.65 -5.40 -10.13
N LEU A 53 3.67 -5.23 -9.29
CA LEU A 53 3.61 -5.49 -7.86
C LEU A 53 2.48 -4.73 -7.17
N PHE A 54 2.21 -3.48 -7.54
CA PHE A 54 1.20 -2.68 -6.83
C PHE A 54 -0.16 -2.58 -7.53
N PHE A 55 -0.27 -2.83 -8.84
CA PHE A 55 -1.50 -2.53 -9.58
C PHE A 55 -1.94 -3.55 -10.63
N LEU A 56 -1.07 -4.47 -11.08
CA LEU A 56 -1.45 -5.48 -12.08
C LEU A 56 -1.44 -6.90 -11.52
N CYS A 57 -0.73 -7.14 -10.42
CA CYS A 57 -0.66 -8.43 -9.77
C CYS A 57 -2.04 -8.83 -9.22
N PRO A 58 -2.62 -9.99 -9.62
CA PRO A 58 -3.96 -10.41 -9.19
C PRO A 58 -4.16 -10.40 -7.68
N PHE A 59 -3.15 -10.83 -6.91
CA PHE A 59 -3.13 -10.77 -5.45
C PHE A 59 -3.36 -9.34 -4.97
N THR A 60 -2.59 -8.38 -5.48
CA THR A 60 -2.68 -6.98 -5.06
C THR A 60 -3.92 -6.27 -5.57
N CYS A 61 -4.46 -6.67 -6.73
CA CYS A 61 -5.72 -6.18 -7.23
C CYS A 61 -6.87 -6.53 -6.27
N ARG A 62 -6.87 -7.74 -5.71
CA ARG A 62 -7.84 -8.17 -4.69
C ARG A 62 -7.68 -7.39 -3.38
N VAL A 63 -6.45 -7.21 -2.90
CA VAL A 63 -6.15 -6.37 -1.73
C VAL A 63 -6.65 -4.94 -1.94
N TRP A 64 -6.31 -4.30 -3.06
CA TRP A 64 -6.79 -2.96 -3.38
C TRP A 64 -8.31 -2.91 -3.47
N GLY A 65 -8.95 -3.90 -4.09
CA GLY A 65 -10.41 -3.98 -4.19
C GLY A 65 -11.07 -3.95 -2.82
N LYS A 66 -10.59 -4.76 -1.87
CA LYS A 66 -11.14 -4.85 -0.51
C LYS A 66 -10.86 -3.61 0.33
N ILE A 67 -9.69 -3.00 0.21
CA ILE A 67 -9.38 -1.74 0.89
C ILE A 67 -10.19 -0.59 0.29
N ARG A 68 -10.37 -0.56 -1.03
CA ARG A 68 -11.18 0.43 -1.73
C ARG A 68 -12.64 0.38 -1.29
N GLU A 69 -13.21 -0.83 -1.23
CA GLU A 69 -14.57 -1.09 -0.74
C GLU A 69 -14.73 -0.60 0.71
N TRP A 70 -13.82 -1.03 1.60
CA TRP A 70 -13.83 -0.65 3.00
C TRP A 70 -13.71 0.87 3.23
N MET A 71 -12.93 1.57 2.40
CA MET A 71 -12.73 3.02 2.48
C MET A 71 -13.79 3.83 1.74
N GLY A 72 -14.74 3.19 1.03
CA GLY A 72 -15.75 3.88 0.22
C GLY A 72 -15.17 4.65 -0.98
N PHE A 73 -14.07 4.17 -1.56
CA PHE A 73 -13.41 4.83 -2.69
C PHE A 73 -14.07 4.44 -4.02
N GLY A 74 -14.72 5.38 -4.70
CA GLY A 74 -15.34 5.14 -6.01
C GLY A 74 -14.37 5.03 -7.20
N HIS A 75 -13.05 5.18 -6.99
CA HIS A 75 -12.06 5.21 -8.07
C HIS A 75 -11.18 3.96 -8.03
N GLN A 76 -10.99 3.31 -9.19
CA GLN A 76 -10.00 2.25 -9.34
C GLN A 76 -8.61 2.85 -9.32
N MET A 77 -7.76 2.38 -8.41
CA MET A 77 -6.37 2.77 -8.36
C MET A 77 -5.60 2.02 -9.46
N SER A 78 -4.88 2.74 -10.31
CA SER A 78 -4.16 2.20 -11.48
C SER A 78 -2.65 2.40 -11.42
N THR A 79 -2.20 3.48 -10.79
CA THR A 79 -0.79 3.77 -10.53
C THR A 79 -0.66 4.49 -9.19
N LEU A 80 0.54 4.49 -8.61
CA LEU A 80 0.77 5.17 -7.35
C LEU A 80 0.57 6.69 -7.50
N LEU A 81 1.03 7.26 -8.61
CA LEU A 81 0.90 8.69 -8.89
C LEU A 81 -0.57 9.10 -9.12
N SER A 82 -1.33 8.34 -9.90
CA SER A 82 -2.77 8.62 -10.12
C SER A 82 -3.56 8.49 -8.81
N SER A 83 -3.24 7.48 -8.01
CA SER A 83 -3.85 7.26 -6.68
C SER A 83 -3.62 8.45 -5.75
N ILE A 84 -2.37 8.92 -5.64
CA ILE A 84 -2.01 10.09 -4.82
C ILE A 84 -2.72 11.35 -5.32
N LYS A 85 -2.76 11.58 -6.64
CA LYS A 85 -3.47 12.73 -7.24
C LYS A 85 -4.97 12.68 -6.93
N TRP A 86 -5.59 11.52 -7.06
CA TRP A 86 -7.01 11.34 -6.78
C TRP A 86 -7.35 11.61 -5.31
N ILE A 87 -6.62 11.00 -4.37
CA ILE A 87 -6.83 11.24 -2.93
C ILE A 87 -6.58 12.71 -2.59
N SER A 88 -5.53 13.32 -3.14
CA SER A 88 -5.25 14.75 -2.92
C SER A 88 -6.39 15.66 -3.39
N LYS A 89 -7.06 15.31 -4.50
CA LYS A 89 -8.17 16.09 -5.06
C LYS A 89 -9.47 15.87 -4.29
N LYS A 90 -9.82 14.61 -3.99
CA LYS A 90 -11.10 14.24 -3.35
C LYS A 90 -11.11 14.50 -1.84
N HIS A 91 -9.97 14.32 -1.19
CA HIS A 91 -9.83 14.42 0.27
C HIS A 91 -8.91 15.57 0.67
N LYS A 92 -9.40 16.79 0.43
CA LYS A 92 -8.72 18.03 0.85
C LYS A 92 -8.83 18.25 2.36
N GLY A 93 -7.86 18.97 2.92
CA GLY A 93 -7.86 19.35 4.33
C GLY A 93 -7.43 18.23 5.30
N SER A 94 -7.79 18.44 6.58
CA SER A 94 -7.33 17.65 7.73
C SER A 94 -8.43 16.74 8.32
N THR A 95 -9.49 16.45 7.55
CA THR A 95 -10.60 15.63 8.03
C THR A 95 -10.15 14.19 8.32
N LEU A 96 -10.86 13.51 9.23
CA LEU A 96 -10.58 12.11 9.57
C LEU A 96 -10.56 11.22 8.32
N LYS A 97 -11.58 11.34 7.45
CA LYS A 97 -11.65 10.65 6.15
C LYS A 97 -10.42 10.92 5.28
N ALA A 98 -9.94 12.16 5.25
CA ALA A 98 -8.79 12.54 4.45
C ALA A 98 -7.46 12.01 5.00
N LYS A 99 -7.32 11.94 6.32
CA LYS A 99 -6.16 11.32 6.97
C LYS A 99 -6.19 9.80 6.79
N ALA A 100 -7.34 9.18 7.03
CA ALA A 100 -7.57 7.75 6.83
C ALA A 100 -7.21 7.32 5.40
N ALA A 101 -7.63 8.09 4.39
CA ALA A 101 -7.30 7.78 3.00
C ALA A 101 -5.80 7.82 2.69
N ARG A 102 -5.07 8.80 3.25
CA ARG A 102 -3.61 8.89 3.09
C ARG A 102 -2.90 7.74 3.79
N ILE A 103 -3.30 7.43 5.02
CA ILE A 103 -2.73 6.33 5.81
C ILE A 103 -2.99 5.01 5.09
N ALA A 104 -4.21 4.76 4.63
CA ALA A 104 -4.59 3.54 3.92
C ALA A 104 -3.74 3.33 2.66
N LEU A 105 -3.58 4.36 1.80
CA LEU A 105 -2.72 4.25 0.62
C LEU A 105 -1.28 3.89 1.00
N CYS A 106 -0.70 4.57 1.99
CA CYS A 106 0.69 4.32 2.37
C CYS A 106 0.86 2.94 3.04
N ALA A 107 -0.12 2.50 3.83
CA ALA A 107 -0.14 1.19 4.45
C ALA A 107 -0.27 0.06 3.41
N VAL A 108 -1.12 0.21 2.41
CA VAL A 108 -1.26 -0.78 1.32
C VAL A 108 0.06 -1.00 0.61
N VAL A 109 0.72 0.07 0.18
CA VAL A 109 2.02 -0.01 -0.51
C VAL A 109 3.06 -0.70 0.40
N TYR A 110 3.13 -0.30 1.67
CA TYR A 110 4.06 -0.90 2.62
C TYR A 110 3.81 -2.39 2.86
N TYR A 111 2.57 -2.80 3.13
CA TYR A 111 2.27 -4.19 3.48
C TYR A 111 2.27 -5.13 2.28
N ILE A 112 1.97 -4.65 1.07
CA ILE A 112 2.21 -5.41 -0.17
C ILE A 112 3.70 -5.69 -0.32
N TRP A 113 4.52 -4.65 -0.20
CA TRP A 113 5.97 -4.76 -0.29
C TRP A 113 6.53 -5.72 0.77
N HIS A 114 6.05 -5.59 2.01
CA HIS A 114 6.45 -6.45 3.12
C HIS A 114 6.03 -7.92 2.89
N ALA A 115 4.78 -8.16 2.49
CA ALA A 115 4.29 -9.51 2.23
C ALA A 115 5.10 -10.20 1.12
N ARG A 116 5.42 -9.47 0.06
CA ARG A 116 6.29 -9.96 -1.00
C ARG A 116 7.66 -10.36 -0.46
N ASN A 117 8.26 -9.54 0.41
CA ASN A 117 9.57 -9.84 0.99
C ASN A 117 9.53 -11.06 1.90
N GLU A 118 8.52 -11.19 2.75
CA GLU A 118 8.35 -12.36 3.63
C GLU A 118 8.22 -13.66 2.81
N ILE A 119 7.47 -13.64 1.69
CA ILE A 119 7.37 -14.82 0.81
C ILE A 119 8.71 -15.16 0.17
N ARG A 120 9.51 -14.15 -0.16
CA ARG A 120 10.78 -14.34 -0.87
C ARG A 120 11.92 -14.81 0.04
N PHE A 121 12.00 -14.26 1.25
CA PHE A 121 13.17 -14.43 2.12
C PHE A 121 12.91 -15.28 3.35
N ASP A 122 11.65 -15.42 3.80
CA ASP A 122 11.31 -16.08 5.05
C ASP A 122 10.45 -17.34 4.85
N ASP A 123 10.39 -17.88 3.62
CA ASP A 123 9.51 -19.00 3.21
C ASP A 123 8.04 -18.82 3.64
N GLY A 124 7.64 -17.56 3.83
CA GLY A 124 6.34 -17.22 4.36
C GLY A 124 5.24 -17.55 3.37
N LYS A 125 4.10 -18.04 3.88
CA LYS A 125 2.82 -17.95 3.15
C LYS A 125 2.08 -16.73 3.64
N LYS A 126 1.62 -15.88 2.72
CA LYS A 126 0.75 -14.74 3.01
C LYS A 126 -0.49 -14.83 2.16
N THR A 127 -1.64 -14.82 2.81
CA THR A 127 -2.92 -14.71 2.12
C THR A 127 -3.27 -13.24 1.91
N GLU A 128 -4.26 -12.99 1.07
CA GLU A 128 -4.77 -11.64 0.85
C GLU A 128 -5.45 -11.14 2.13
N GLU A 129 -6.14 -12.03 2.84
CA GLU A 129 -6.81 -11.78 4.10
C GLU A 129 -5.82 -11.31 5.17
N ASP A 130 -4.65 -11.94 5.28
CA ASP A 130 -3.61 -11.53 6.23
C ASP A 130 -3.15 -10.08 5.97
N VAL A 131 -2.93 -9.76 4.69
CA VAL A 131 -2.46 -8.43 4.27
C VAL A 131 -3.56 -7.39 4.51
N ILE A 132 -4.80 -7.70 4.13
CA ILE A 132 -5.96 -6.82 4.34
C ILE A 132 -6.18 -6.57 5.84
N ALA A 133 -6.12 -7.61 6.67
CA ALA A 133 -6.30 -7.49 8.12
C ALA A 133 -5.21 -6.61 8.75
N LYS A 134 -3.93 -6.80 8.38
CA LYS A 134 -2.81 -5.95 8.82
C LYS A 134 -3.02 -4.49 8.43
N ILE A 135 -3.46 -4.22 7.20
CA ILE A 135 -3.73 -2.86 6.71
C ILE A 135 -4.87 -2.22 7.50
N LYS A 136 -6.02 -2.89 7.63
CA LYS A 136 -7.17 -2.37 8.39
C LYS A 136 -6.79 -2.09 9.84
N HIS A 137 -6.14 -3.05 10.50
CA HIS A 137 -5.70 -2.91 11.88
C HIS A 137 -4.79 -1.70 12.07
N ILE A 138 -3.76 -1.52 11.22
CA ILE A 138 -2.84 -0.40 11.40
C ILE A 138 -3.51 0.95 11.15
N VAL A 139 -4.44 1.01 10.18
CA VAL A 139 -5.15 2.25 9.87
C VAL A 139 -6.03 2.62 11.06
N TYR A 140 -6.82 1.69 11.61
CA TYR A 140 -7.60 1.94 12.82
C TYR A 140 -6.72 2.32 14.00
N LYS A 141 -5.61 1.60 14.23
CA LYS A 141 -4.68 1.88 15.33
C LYS A 141 -4.11 3.30 15.26
N ILE A 142 -3.72 3.77 14.06
CA ILE A 142 -3.21 5.12 13.85
C ILE A 142 -4.33 6.15 14.01
N LEU A 143 -5.51 5.89 13.46
CA LEU A 143 -6.62 6.83 13.59
C LEU A 143 -7.06 6.97 15.05
N TYR A 144 -7.11 5.87 15.81
CA TYR A 144 -7.50 5.85 17.21
C TYR A 144 -6.52 6.59 18.11
N SER A 145 -5.22 6.54 17.80
CA SER A 145 -4.22 7.31 18.56
C SER A 145 -4.32 8.82 18.34
N ILE A 146 -5.01 9.27 17.28
CA ILE A 146 -5.16 10.69 16.94
C ILE A 146 -6.58 11.18 17.26
N TYR A 147 -7.59 10.31 17.11
CA TYR A 147 -9.02 10.62 17.20
C TYR A 147 -9.79 9.50 17.92
N PRO A 148 -9.52 9.26 19.22
CA PRO A 148 -10.14 8.14 19.93
C PRO A 148 -11.68 8.25 20.01
N TYR A 149 -12.22 9.47 20.07
CA TYR A 149 -13.66 9.71 20.25
C TYR A 149 -14.46 9.79 18.94
N GLU A 150 -13.83 10.13 17.81
CA GLU A 150 -14.54 10.25 16.51
C GLU A 150 -14.78 8.89 15.84
N LEU A 151 -13.99 7.87 16.19
CA LEU A 151 -14.08 6.53 15.61
C LEU A 151 -15.21 5.66 16.18
N ILE A 152 -15.86 6.10 17.25
CA ILE A 152 -17.02 5.42 17.83
C ILE A 152 -18.24 5.51 16.89
N ASN A 153 -18.22 6.46 15.94
CA ASN A 153 -19.32 6.74 15.00
C ASN A 153 -18.91 6.59 13.51
N PHE A 154 -17.77 5.92 13.22
CA PHE A 154 -17.18 5.87 11.88
C PHE A 154 -17.34 4.54 11.17
#